data_AF-X1MKI0-F1
#
_entry.id   AF-X1MKI0-F1
#
_cell.length_a   1.000
_cell.length_b   1.000
_cell.length_c   1.000
_cell.angle_alpha   90.00
_cell.angle_beta   90.00
_cell.angle_gamma   90.00
#
_symmetry.space_group_name_H-M   'P 1'
#
loop_
_entity.id
_entity.type
_entity.pdbx_description
1 polymer ?
#
loop_
_entity_poly.entity_id
_entity_poly.type
_entity_poly.pdbx_seq_one_letter_code
_entity_poly.pdbx_strand_id
1 'polypeptide(L)' 'MDFPKKGEIWLVSLEPVVGHEIGKTRPALVISNDRNNQFADTVTMLPITSKTEKIYPFEVLLLKEEA' A
#
# COMPACT_ATOMS: atom_id res chain seq x y z
N MET A 1 -7.19 7.65 19.29
CA MET A 1 -7.55 7.45 17.88
C MET A 1 -6.53 6.49 17.31
N ASP A 2 -7.00 5.46 16.62
CA ASP A 2 -6.11 4.53 15.92
C ASP A 2 -5.70 5.19 14.59
N PHE A 3 -4.42 5.09 14.23
CA PHE A 3 -3.86 5.70 13.01
C PHE A 3 -3.02 4.64 12.28
N PRO A 4 -2.89 4.72 10.94
CA PRO A 4 -2.16 3.71 10.19
C PRO A 4 -0.68 3.66 10.61
N LYS A 5 -0.17 2.47 10.94
CA LYS A 5 1.24 2.29 11.34
C LYS A 5 2.08 1.74 10.20
N LYS A 6 3.38 2.04 10.22
CA LYS A 6 4.33 1.51 9.26
C LYS A 6 4.31 -0.02 9.29
N GLY A 7 4.18 -0.64 8.13
CA GLY A 7 4.12 -2.09 7.98
C GLY A 7 2.70 -2.66 7.95
N GLU A 8 1.68 -1.89 8.31
CA GLU A 8 0.29 -2.34 8.18
C GLU A 8 -0.19 -2.34 6.73
N ILE A 9 -1.11 -3.25 6.42
CA ILE A 9 -1.78 -3.33 5.13
C ILE A 9 -3.21 -2.84 5.29
N TRP A 10 -3.57 -1.82 4.52
CA TRP A 10 -4.88 -1.19 4.54
C TRP A 10 -5.58 -1.31 3.18
N LEU A 11 -6.90 -1.47 3.18
CA LEU A 11 -7.70 -1.40 1.96
C LEU A 11 -7.95 0.07 1.62
N VAL A 12 -7.52 0.53 0.44
CA VAL A 12 -7.60 1.94 0.04
C VAL A 12 -8.23 2.12 -1.32
N SER A 13 -8.95 3.23 -1.50
CA SER A 13 -9.50 3.66 -2.80
C SER A 13 -8.51 4.58 -3.51
N LEU A 14 -8.04 4.18 -4.70
CA LEU A 14 -7.03 4.91 -5.47
C LEU A 14 -7.61 5.65 -6.70
N GLU A 15 -8.94 5.75 -6.80
CA GLU A 15 -9.60 6.50 -7.88
C GLU A 15 -9.82 7.97 -7.49
N PRO A 16 -9.76 8.91 -8.46
CA PRO A 16 -9.49 8.72 -9.89
C PRO A 16 -7.99 8.57 -10.21
N VAL A 17 -7.68 7.86 -11.30
CA VAL A 17 -6.30 7.72 -11.82
C VAL A 17 -6.05 8.40 -13.16
N VAL A 18 -4.81 8.80 -13.40
CA VAL A 18 -4.34 9.34 -14.68
C VAL A 18 -3.27 8.43 -15.29
N GLY A 19 -3.49 8.01 -16.54
CA GLY A 19 -2.50 7.24 -17.31
C GLY A 19 -2.22 5.84 -16.73
N HIS A 20 -0.99 5.63 -16.24
CA HIS A 20 -0.51 4.33 -15.76
C HIS A 20 -0.46 4.22 -14.22
N GLU A 21 -1.09 5.16 -13.51
CA GLU A 21 -1.27 5.06 -12.07
C GLU A 21 -2.07 3.80 -11.69
N ILE A 22 -1.78 3.26 -10.51
CA ILE A 22 -2.52 2.11 -9.98
C ILE A 22 -3.85 2.62 -9.40
N GLY A 23 -4.96 2.24 -10.03
CA GLY A 23 -6.32 2.62 -9.59
C GLY A 23 -7.08 1.52 -8.86
N LYS A 24 -8.41 1.66 -8.72
CA LYS A 24 -9.34 0.79 -7.98
C LYS A 24 -9.11 0.77 -6.46
N THR A 25 -10.02 0.10 -5.75
CA THR A 25 -9.85 -0.21 -4.33
C THR A 25 -8.96 -1.44 -4.15
N ARG A 26 -7.82 -1.29 -3.47
CA ARG A 26 -6.81 -2.37 -3.33
C ARG A 26 -6.10 -2.31 -1.97
N PRO A 27 -5.51 -3.42 -1.52
CA PRO A 27 -4.60 -3.40 -0.38
C PRO A 27 -3.37 -2.53 -0.69
N ALA A 28 -2.87 -1.79 0.30
CA ALA A 28 -1.65 -1.02 0.22
C ALA A 28 -0.87 -1.11 1.53
N LEU A 29 0.46 -1.21 1.42
CA LEU A 29 1.39 -1.24 2.54
C LEU A 29 1.76 0.17 2.97
N VAL A 30 1.58 0.50 4.25
CA VAL A 30 2.02 1.78 4.82
C VAL A 30 3.54 1.79 4.99
N ILE A 31 4.22 2.78 4.41
CA ILE A 31 5.69 2.89 4.47
C ILE A 31 6.18 4.15 5.21
N SER A 32 5.35 5.18 5.34
CA SER A 32 5.68 6.37 6.15
C SER A 32 5.80 6.00 7.63
N ASN A 33 6.65 6.73 8.35
CA ASN A 33 6.91 6.46 9.77
C ASN A 33 5.71 6.83 10.66
N ASP A 34 5.58 6.16 11.80
CA ASP A 34 4.43 6.30 12.71
C ASP A 34 4.24 7.73 13.22
N ARG A 35 5.34 8.47 13.43
CA ARG A 35 5.25 9.87 13.87
C ARG A 35 4.61 10.75 12.79
N ASN A 36 4.93 10.52 11.52
CA ASN A 36 4.25 11.20 10.42
C ASN A 36 2.77 10.80 10.39
N ASN A 37 2.47 9.51 10.46
CA ASN A 37 1.09 9.01 10.35
C ASN A 37 0.20 9.44 11.52
N GLN A 38 0.78 9.74 12.68
CA GLN A 38 0.06 10.24 13.85
C GLN A 38 -0.35 11.72 13.71
N PHE A 39 0.44 12.54 13.04
CA PHE A 39 0.28 14.00 13.04
C PHE A 39 -0.06 14.61 11.66
N ALA A 40 0.23 13.91 10.56
CA ALA A 40 -0.08 14.36 9.22
C ALA A 40 -1.44 13.83 8.75
N ASP A 41 -2.13 14.63 7.94
CA ASP A 41 -3.37 14.21 7.28
C ASP A 41 -3.12 13.25 6.08
N THR A 42 -1.85 12.97 5.78
CA THR A 42 -1.44 12.15 4.63
C THR A 42 -0.50 11.01 5.04
N VAL A 43 -0.70 9.84 4.45
CA VAL A 43 0.11 8.63 4.65
C VAL A 43 0.79 8.25 3.33
N THR A 44 2.05 7.85 3.37
CA THR A 44 2.75 7.31 2.21
C THR A 44 2.64 5.80 2.20
N MET A 45 2.17 5.24 1.09
CA MET A 45 1.89 3.81 0.96
C MET A 45 2.26 3.27 -0.42
N LEU A 46 2.45 1.96 -0.49
CA LEU A 46 2.71 1.21 -1.73
C LEU A 46 1.53 0.28 -2.04
N PRO A 47 0.84 0.45 -3.17
CA PRO A 47 -0.26 -0.42 -3.55
C PRO A 47 0.21 -1.84 -3.87
N ILE A 48 -0.60 -2.83 -3.49
CA ILE A 48 -0.33 -4.25 -3.69
C ILE A 48 -1.18 -4.76 -4.86
N THR A 49 -0.58 -5.58 -5.71
CA THR A 49 -1.25 -6.25 -6.83
C THR A 49 -1.14 -7.76 -6.70
N SER A 50 -2.16 -8.49 -7.16
CA SER A 50 -2.15 -9.95 -7.25
C SER A 50 -1.51 -10.46 -8.56
N LYS A 51 -1.10 -9.56 -9.47
CA LYS A 51 -0.42 -9.94 -10.72
C LYS A 51 1.06 -10.21 -10.44
N THR A 52 1.40 -11.47 -10.21
CA THR A 52 2.76 -11.89 -9.80
C THR A 52 3.52 -12.65 -10.88
N GLU A 53 3.02 -12.70 -12.13
CA GLU A 53 3.64 -13.43 -13.24
C GLU A 53 5.05 -12.91 -13.61
N LYS A 54 5.29 -11.61 -13.41
CA LYS A 54 6.57 -10.95 -13.65
C LYS A 54 6.83 -9.98 -12.51
N ILE A 55 7.96 -10.16 -11.83
CA ILE A 55 8.36 -9.36 -10.68
C ILE A 55 9.60 -8.58 -11.08
N TYR A 56 9.50 -7.26 -11.05
CA TYR A 56 10.61 -6.37 -11.38
C TYR A 56 11.56 -6.18 -10.19
N PRO A 57 12.81 -5.72 -10.40
CA PRO A 57 13.78 -5.51 -9.31
C PRO A 57 13.33 -4.49 -8.23
N PHE A 58 12.34 -3.65 -8.54
CA PHE A 58 11.77 -2.66 -7.61
C PHE A 58 10.46 -3.14 -6.96
N GLU A 59 10.06 -4.39 -7.19
CA GLU A 59 8.89 -5.01 -6.58
C GLU A 59 9.31 -6.08 -5.59
N VAL A 60 8.47 -6.31 -4.58
CA VAL A 60 8.70 -7.33 -3.56
C VAL A 60 7.53 -8.31 -3.58
N LEU A 61 7.85 -9.60 -3.71
CA LEU A 61 6.85 -10.65 -3.60
C LEU A 61 6.39 -10.77 -2.14
N LEU A 62 5.10 -10.55 -1.90
CA LEU A 62 4.47 -10.86 -0.63
C LEU A 62 3.94 -12.30 -0.68
N LEU A 63 4.56 -13.19 0.10
CA LEU A 63 4.05 -14.54 0.28
C LEU A 63 2.80 -14.48 1.15
N LYS A 64 1.76 -15.20 0.75
CA LYS A 64 0.60 -15.39 1.61
C LYS A 64 1.01 -16.31 2.75
N GLU A 65 0.84 -15.85 3.98
CA GLU A 65 1.02 -16.72 5.15
C GLU A 65 -0.07 -17.80 5.11
N GLU A 66 0.32 -19.06 5.23
CA GLU A 66 -0.63 -20.16 5.40
C GLU A 66 -1.25 -20.02 6.80
N ALA A 67 -2.56 -19.81 6.85
CA ALA A 67 -3.33 -19.70 8.08
C ALA A 67 -3.61 -21.07 8.68
#